data_AF-W6LDI4-F1
#
_entry.id   AF-W6LDI4-F1
#
_cell.length_a   1.000
_cell.length_b   1.000
_cell.length_c   1.000
_cell.angle_alpha   90.00
_cell.angle_beta   90.00
_cell.angle_gamma   90.00
#
_symmetry.space_group_name_H-M   'P 1'
#
loop_
_entity.id
_entity.type
_entity.pdbx_description
1 polymer ?
#
loop_
_entity_poly.entity_id
_entity_poly.type
_entity_poly.pdbx_seq_one_letter_code
_entity_poly.pdbx_strand_id
1 'polypeptide(L)'
;MYNNVTAAPAKGTGLSGYVQRSKAVVGARLHSVSISEAKSPQEAAINPLAMMRSQKENHDMALRLQLHKAIRAVRLKVFLYKEERLAAGADASTVERECEELHRSLMEVAMENQRAIKKAEEKKTASQFAAAFGVKETSGAIDRDFDRAQREEVKQSAEEERRRQLEHQLAERLKKVRQESE
;
A
#
# COMPACT_ATOMS: atom_id res chain seq x y z
N MET A 1 19.87 37.39 -53.96
CA MET A 1 20.66 36.90 -52.81
C MET A 1 19.90 35.74 -52.17
N TYR A 2 20.53 34.57 -52.00
CA TYR A 2 19.99 33.47 -51.17
C TYR A 2 20.41 33.74 -49.72
N ASN A 3 19.46 33.76 -48.79
CA ASN A 3 19.62 34.18 -47.37
C ASN A 3 20.72 33.40 -46.60
N ASN A 4 22.00 33.67 -46.87
CA ASN A 4 23.18 32.98 -46.32
C ASN A 4 23.10 31.44 -46.38
N VAL A 5 22.31 30.89 -47.30
CA VAL A 5 22.30 29.45 -47.56
C VAL A 5 23.57 29.17 -48.36
N THR A 6 24.55 28.55 -47.70
CA THR A 6 25.83 28.19 -48.31
C THR A 6 25.62 27.19 -49.43
N ALA A 7 25.52 27.68 -50.66
CA ALA A 7 25.70 26.87 -51.85
C ALA A 7 27.19 26.90 -52.20
N ALA A 8 27.83 25.74 -52.30
CA ALA A 8 29.17 25.64 -52.87
C ALA A 8 29.15 26.24 -54.30
N PRO A 9 30.22 26.91 -54.76
CA PRO A 9 30.25 27.53 -56.07
C PRO A 9 29.90 26.49 -57.14
N ALA A 10 28.87 26.76 -57.94
CA ALA A 10 28.35 25.80 -58.93
C ALA A 10 29.34 25.48 -60.07
N LYS A 11 30.46 26.22 -60.15
CA LYS A 11 31.49 26.01 -61.17
C LYS A 11 32.38 24.82 -60.76
N GLY A 12 32.40 23.78 -61.60
CA GLY A 12 33.21 22.57 -61.40
C GLY A 12 32.45 21.39 -60.77
N THR A 13 31.21 21.57 -60.36
CA THR A 13 30.39 20.49 -59.76
C THR A 13 29.53 19.72 -60.77
N GLY A 14 29.40 20.22 -62.01
CA GLY A 14 28.58 19.60 -63.06
C GLY A 14 27.07 19.68 -62.81
N LEU A 15 26.63 20.39 -61.78
CA LEU A 15 25.22 20.54 -61.40
C LEU A 15 24.72 21.97 -61.69
N SER A 16 23.41 22.10 -61.90
CA SER A 16 22.75 23.38 -62.20
C SER A 16 22.82 24.43 -61.07
N GLY A 17 23.25 24.05 -59.86
CA GLY A 17 23.25 24.93 -58.69
C GLY A 17 21.86 25.36 -58.21
N TYR A 18 20.80 24.69 -58.68
CA TYR A 18 19.43 25.00 -58.28
C TYR A 18 19.16 24.56 -56.84
N VAL A 19 18.89 25.52 -55.97
CA VAL A 19 18.60 25.29 -54.54
C VAL A 19 17.10 25.40 -54.30
N GLN A 20 16.47 24.27 -53.99
CA GLN A 20 15.05 24.21 -53.62
C GLN A 20 14.89 24.21 -52.09
N ARG A 21 13.94 25.00 -51.59
CA ARG A 21 13.58 25.00 -50.16
C ARG A 21 12.93 23.67 -49.78
N SER A 22 13.47 22.98 -48.78
CA SER A 22 12.91 21.72 -48.30
C SER A 22 11.53 21.91 -47.68
N LYS A 23 10.57 21.04 -48.04
CA LYS A 23 9.21 21.02 -47.46
C LYS A 23 9.21 20.56 -46.00
N ALA A 24 10.23 19.84 -45.53
CA ALA A 24 10.37 19.46 -44.12
C ALA A 24 10.56 20.67 -43.19
N VAL A 25 11.17 21.75 -43.68
CA VAL A 25 11.37 23.00 -42.91
C VAL A 25 10.06 23.74 -42.66
N VAL A 26 9.02 23.52 -43.49
CA VAL A 26 7.69 24.10 -43.27
C VAL A 26 7.01 23.45 -42.06
N GLY A 27 7.18 22.15 -41.86
CA GLY A 27 6.73 21.45 -40.65
C GLY A 27 7.51 21.88 -39.40
N ALA A 28 8.82 22.12 -39.52
CA ALA A 28 9.65 22.58 -38.41
C ALA A 28 9.27 24.00 -37.92
N ARG A 29 8.82 24.90 -38.79
CA ARG A 29 8.37 26.25 -38.40
C ARG A 29 7.04 26.26 -37.64
N LEU A 30 6.17 25.26 -37.87
CA LEU A 30 4.96 25.06 -37.07
C LEU A 30 5.27 24.42 -35.71
N HIS A 31 6.43 23.77 -35.57
CA HIS A 31 6.92 23.21 -34.30
C HIS A 31 7.94 24.10 -33.58
N SER A 32 8.30 25.26 -34.14
CA SER A 32 9.30 26.17 -33.55
C SER A 32 8.69 27.36 -32.80
N VAL A 33 7.38 27.37 -32.52
CA VAL A 33 6.81 28.30 -31.53
C VAL A 33 7.18 27.88 -30.09
N SER A 34 7.85 26.74 -29.91
CA SER A 34 8.23 26.23 -28.58
C SER A 34 9.74 26.04 -28.36
N ILE A 35 10.63 26.71 -29.10
CA ILE A 35 12.08 26.57 -28.85
C ILE A 35 12.83 27.88 -29.11
N SER A 36 12.50 28.95 -28.36
CA SER A 36 13.46 30.03 -28.08
C SER A 36 12.94 30.96 -26.99
N GLU A 37 13.00 30.51 -25.74
CA GLU A 37 13.32 31.39 -24.61
C GLU A 37 13.67 30.49 -23.42
N ALA A 38 14.87 30.66 -22.88
CA ALA A 38 15.25 30.13 -21.60
C ALA A 38 14.34 30.76 -20.53
N LYS A 39 13.29 30.05 -20.12
CA LYS A 39 12.42 30.41 -19.00
C LYS A 39 11.80 29.15 -18.42
N SER A 40 12.49 28.57 -17.44
CA SER A 40 12.04 27.46 -16.59
C SER A 40 11.60 26.20 -17.36
N PRO A 41 11.62 24.99 -16.77
CA PRO A 41 10.63 24.03 -17.21
C PRO A 41 9.30 24.74 -17.03
N GLN A 42 8.55 25.01 -18.11
CA GLN A 42 7.11 25.16 -17.94
C GLN A 42 6.71 23.84 -17.30
N GLU A 43 6.56 23.85 -15.97
CA GLU A 43 5.80 22.86 -15.26
C GLU A 43 4.53 22.78 -16.07
N ALA A 44 4.38 21.70 -16.84
CA ALA A 44 3.11 21.38 -17.47
C ALA A 44 2.09 21.63 -16.37
N ALA A 45 1.05 22.42 -16.63
CA ALA A 45 0.03 22.67 -15.63
C ALA A 45 -0.63 21.32 -15.31
N ILE A 46 0.00 20.54 -14.42
CA ILE A 46 -0.40 19.20 -14.09
C ILE A 46 -1.73 19.42 -13.41
N ASN A 47 -2.79 18.91 -14.03
CA ASN A 47 -4.11 18.96 -13.47
C ASN A 47 -4.02 18.49 -12.00
N PRO A 48 -4.40 19.31 -11.01
CA PRO A 48 -4.19 18.99 -9.60
C PRO A 48 -4.87 17.67 -9.22
N LEU A 49 -5.98 17.33 -9.89
CA LEU A 49 -6.65 16.04 -9.72
C LEU A 49 -5.83 14.86 -10.27
N ALA A 50 -5.14 15.06 -11.40
CA ALA A 50 -4.24 14.04 -11.95
C ALA A 50 -3.01 13.84 -11.04
N MET A 51 -2.48 14.93 -10.47
CA MET A 51 -1.42 14.86 -9.48
C MET A 51 -1.86 14.07 -8.24
N MET A 52 -3.02 14.38 -7.67
CA MET A 52 -3.54 13.65 -6.49
C MET A 52 -3.79 12.17 -6.77
N ARG A 53 -4.32 11.82 -7.96
CA ARG A 53 -4.49 10.41 -8.37
C ARG A 53 -3.14 9.69 -8.44
N SER A 54 -2.15 10.31 -9.09
CA SER A 54 -0.81 9.73 -9.19
C SER A 54 -0.12 9.56 -7.83
N GLN A 55 -0.31 10.51 -6.90
CA GLN A 55 0.22 10.40 -5.54
C GLN A 55 -0.42 9.24 -4.78
N LYS A 56 -1.73 9.04 -4.92
CA LYS A 56 -2.44 7.91 -4.31
C LYS A 56 -1.95 6.58 -4.89
N GLU A 57 -1.84 6.47 -6.20
CA GLU A 57 -1.35 5.26 -6.87
C GLU A 57 0.10 4.94 -6.46
N ASN A 58 0.96 5.95 -6.41
CA ASN A 58 2.34 5.80 -5.95
C ASN A 58 2.41 5.35 -4.48
N HIS A 59 1.54 5.87 -3.63
CA HIS A 59 1.45 5.46 -2.23
C HIS A 59 0.98 4.00 -2.11
N ASP A 60 -0.06 3.60 -2.83
CA ASP A 60 -0.54 2.22 -2.88
C ASP A 60 0.54 1.25 -3.38
N MET A 61 1.29 1.66 -4.41
CA MET A 61 2.44 0.90 -4.92
C MET A 61 3.56 0.79 -3.88
N ALA A 62 3.86 1.87 -3.15
CA ALA A 62 4.87 1.85 -2.10
C ALA A 62 4.49 0.87 -0.97
N LEU A 63 3.21 0.82 -0.59
CA LEU A 63 2.72 -0.14 0.41
C LEU A 63 2.82 -1.59 -0.05
N ARG A 64 2.46 -1.87 -1.31
CA ARG A 64 2.67 -3.20 -1.90
C ARG A 64 4.14 -3.58 -1.89
N LEU A 65 5.01 -2.66 -2.27
CA LEU A 65 6.46 -2.89 -2.28
C LEU A 65 7.00 -3.16 -0.87
N GLN A 66 6.52 -2.45 0.16
CA GLN A 66 6.88 -2.71 1.55
C GLN A 66 6.46 -4.11 1.99
N LEU A 67 5.24 -4.54 1.67
CA LEU A 67 4.78 -5.90 1.96
C LEU A 67 5.67 -6.95 1.27
N HIS A 68 5.99 -6.76 -0.01
CA HIS A 68 6.87 -7.67 -0.74
C HIS A 68 8.28 -7.73 -0.13
N LYS A 69 8.82 -6.59 0.32
CA LYS A 69 10.11 -6.55 1.03
C LYS A 69 10.04 -7.32 2.35
N ALA A 70 8.95 -7.19 3.11
CA ALA A 70 8.75 -7.92 4.35
C ALA A 70 8.68 -9.44 4.11
N ILE A 71 7.87 -9.89 3.13
CA ILE A 71 7.77 -11.31 2.76
C ILE A 71 9.14 -11.86 2.31
N ARG A 72 9.88 -11.10 1.49
CA ARG A 72 11.23 -11.49 1.06
C ARG A 72 12.18 -11.61 2.25
N ALA A 73 12.14 -10.68 3.20
CA ALA A 73 12.96 -10.74 4.40
C ALA A 73 12.67 -11.99 5.24
N VAL A 74 11.40 -12.36 5.39
CA VAL A 74 11.00 -13.61 6.07
C VAL A 74 11.60 -14.83 5.36
N ARG A 75 11.44 -14.92 4.03
CA ARG A 75 12.01 -16.03 3.25
C ARG A 75 13.52 -16.13 3.41
N LEU A 76 14.23 -15.00 3.32
CA LEU A 76 15.68 -14.97 3.49
C LEU A 76 16.11 -15.45 4.89
N LYS A 77 15.40 -15.05 5.95
CA LYS A 77 15.67 -15.53 7.31
C LYS A 77 15.51 -17.05 7.43
N VAL A 78 14.45 -17.60 6.84
CA VAL A 78 14.22 -19.06 6.86
C VAL A 78 15.29 -19.80 6.07
N PHE A 79 15.69 -19.28 4.90
CA PHE A 79 16.77 -19.87 4.12
C PHE A 79 18.11 -19.87 4.86
N LEU A 80 18.49 -18.74 5.47
CA LEU A 80 19.71 -18.64 6.26
C LEU A 80 19.68 -19.60 7.45
N TYR A 81 18.54 -19.69 8.15
CA TYR A 81 18.36 -20.65 9.24
C TYR A 81 18.55 -22.10 8.77
N LYS A 82 17.98 -22.46 7.60
CA LYS A 82 18.14 -23.80 7.01
C LYS A 82 19.61 -24.09 6.72
N GLU A 83 20.32 -23.16 6.09
CA GLU A 83 21.74 -23.31 5.77
C GLU A 83 22.60 -23.47 7.03
N GLU A 84 22.39 -22.64 8.05
CA GLU A 84 23.12 -22.70 9.32
C GLU A 84 22.91 -24.05 10.04
N ARG A 85 21.66 -24.54 10.10
CA ARG A 85 21.35 -25.81 10.77
C ARG A 85 21.89 -27.03 10.03
N LEU A 86 21.81 -27.03 8.70
CA LEU A 86 22.39 -28.09 7.88
C LEU A 86 23.93 -28.08 7.96
N ALA A 87 24.56 -26.91 7.97
CA ALA A 87 26.00 -26.78 8.14
C ALA A 87 26.47 -27.26 9.53
N ALA A 88 25.63 -27.13 10.55
CA ALA A 88 25.87 -27.67 11.90
C ALA A 88 25.65 -29.20 12.00
N GLY A 89 25.27 -29.87 10.90
CA GLY A 89 25.05 -31.32 10.86
C GLY A 89 23.71 -31.79 11.45
N ALA A 90 22.72 -30.91 11.56
CA ALA A 90 21.37 -31.29 11.98
C ALA A 90 20.67 -32.16 10.91
N ASP A 91 19.76 -33.02 11.34
CA ASP A 91 19.00 -33.88 10.44
C ASP A 91 18.05 -33.06 9.54
N ALA A 92 18.08 -33.33 8.23
CA ALA A 92 17.35 -32.54 7.24
C ALA A 92 15.83 -32.53 7.49
N SER A 93 15.25 -33.65 7.95
CA SER A 93 13.81 -33.75 8.20
C SER A 93 13.37 -32.89 9.38
N THR A 94 14.21 -32.78 10.41
CA THR A 94 13.97 -31.93 11.58
C THR A 94 14.08 -30.46 11.22
N VAL A 95 15.12 -30.08 10.46
CA VAL A 95 15.33 -28.70 10.00
C VAL A 95 14.18 -28.23 9.11
N GLU A 96 13.61 -29.10 8.27
CA GLU A 96 12.47 -28.73 7.42
C GLU A 96 11.23 -28.40 8.23
N ARG A 97 10.90 -29.18 9.27
CA ARG A 97 9.79 -28.88 10.18
C ARG A 97 10.00 -27.57 10.93
N GLU A 98 11.20 -27.36 11.47
CA GLU A 98 11.57 -26.10 12.14
C GLU A 98 11.45 -24.91 11.18
N CYS A 99 11.88 -25.06 9.92
CA CYS A 99 11.77 -24.02 8.90
C CYS A 99 10.32 -23.69 8.54
N GLU A 100 9.44 -24.69 8.47
CA GLU A 100 8.01 -24.46 8.22
C GLU A 100 7.36 -23.69 9.37
N GLU A 101 7.62 -24.08 10.62
CA GLU A 101 7.11 -23.39 11.81
C GLU A 101 7.65 -21.96 11.91
N LEU A 102 8.95 -21.78 11.66
CA LEU A 102 9.59 -20.47 11.60
C LEU A 102 9.00 -19.61 10.48
N HIS A 103 8.73 -20.18 9.31
CA HIS A 103 8.10 -19.47 8.21
C HIS A 103 6.68 -19.00 8.58
N ARG A 104 5.86 -19.89 9.16
CA ARG A 104 4.48 -19.58 9.57
C ARG A 104 4.47 -18.45 10.60
N SER A 105 5.24 -18.58 11.68
CA SER A 105 5.31 -17.57 12.74
C SER A 105 5.80 -16.20 12.23
N LEU A 106 6.85 -16.16 11.40
CA LEU A 106 7.34 -14.91 10.84
C LEU A 106 6.38 -14.28 9.83
N MET A 107 5.65 -15.09 9.06
CA MET A 107 4.62 -14.61 8.14
C MET A 107 3.42 -14.02 8.89
N GLU A 108 2.98 -14.62 9.99
CA GLU A 108 1.92 -14.06 10.84
C GLU A 108 2.30 -12.67 11.32
N VAL A 109 3.49 -12.51 11.90
CA VAL A 109 4.01 -11.21 12.36
C VAL A 109 4.11 -10.20 11.21
N ALA A 110 4.61 -10.61 10.04
CA ALA A 110 4.69 -9.73 8.88
C ALA A 110 3.30 -9.24 8.40
N MET A 111 2.31 -10.13 8.41
CA MET A 111 0.93 -9.80 8.03
C MET A 111 0.22 -8.94 9.07
N GLU A 112 0.47 -9.17 10.36
CA GLU A 112 -0.04 -8.33 11.44
C GLU A 112 0.53 -6.91 11.37
N ASN A 113 1.84 -6.78 11.14
CA ASN A 113 2.48 -5.49 10.92
C ASN A 113 1.86 -4.76 9.72
N GLN A 114 1.60 -5.47 8.62
CA GLN A 114 0.92 -4.88 7.46
C GLN A 114 -0.50 -4.40 7.80
N ARG A 115 -1.26 -5.17 8.59
CA ARG A 115 -2.59 -4.77 9.05
C ARG A 115 -2.52 -3.55 9.97
N ALA A 116 -1.53 -3.47 10.84
CA ALA A 116 -1.31 -2.32 11.73
C ALA A 116 -0.98 -1.06 10.93
N ILE A 117 -0.14 -1.15 9.90
CA ILE A 117 0.19 -0.04 9.00
C ILE A 117 -1.08 0.48 8.31
N LYS A 118 -1.88 -0.41 7.71
CA LYS A 118 -3.15 -0.03 7.06
C LYS A 118 -4.11 0.67 8.02
N LYS A 119 -4.30 0.12 9.22
CA LYS A 119 -5.13 0.74 10.27
C LYS A 119 -4.61 2.12 10.68
N ALA A 120 -3.30 2.30 10.76
CA ALA A 120 -2.71 3.59 11.09
C ALA A 120 -2.94 4.63 9.98
N GLU A 121 -2.91 4.21 8.71
CA GLU A 121 -3.22 5.08 7.57
C GLU A 121 -4.70 5.45 7.53
N GLU A 122 -5.60 4.49 7.76
CA GLU A 122 -7.04 4.74 7.88
C GLU A 122 -7.37 5.71 9.02
N LYS A 123 -6.67 5.59 10.17
CA LYS A 123 -6.83 6.55 11.28
C LYS A 123 -6.36 7.95 10.89
N LYS A 124 -5.24 8.07 10.17
CA LYS A 124 -4.75 9.36 9.67
C LYS A 124 -5.74 10.00 8.72
N THR A 125 -6.28 9.24 7.76
CA THR A 125 -7.28 9.78 6.83
C THR A 125 -8.57 10.16 7.55
N ALA A 126 -9.06 9.34 8.48
CA ALA A 126 -10.22 9.66 9.30
C ALA A 126 -10.03 10.96 10.11
N SER A 127 -8.87 11.14 10.75
CA SER A 127 -8.56 12.38 11.48
C SER A 127 -8.50 13.61 10.56
N GLN A 128 -7.98 13.46 9.33
CA GLN A 128 -7.96 14.53 8.33
C GLN A 128 -9.37 14.89 7.87
N PHE A 129 -10.24 13.90 7.67
CA PHE A 129 -11.66 14.15 7.38
C PHE A 129 -12.35 14.85 8.53
N ALA A 130 -12.18 14.37 9.77
CA ALA A 130 -12.76 14.99 10.96
C ALA A 130 -12.35 16.46 11.08
N ALA A 131 -11.06 16.76 10.90
CA ALA A 131 -10.54 18.12 10.89
C ALA A 131 -11.16 18.99 9.77
N ALA A 132 -11.32 18.45 8.56
CA ALA A 132 -11.91 19.18 7.42
C ALA A 132 -13.38 19.55 7.65
N PHE A 133 -14.13 18.71 8.38
CA PHE A 133 -15.51 18.99 8.77
C PHE A 133 -15.64 19.81 10.06
N GLY A 134 -14.51 20.29 10.63
CA GLY A 134 -14.51 21.04 11.88
C GLY A 134 -14.95 20.21 13.09
N VAL A 135 -14.94 18.87 12.97
CA VAL A 135 -15.12 17.96 14.09
C VAL A 135 -13.86 18.07 14.94
N LYS A 136 -13.91 18.97 15.94
CA LYS A 136 -12.89 18.99 16.97
C LYS A 136 -12.86 17.61 17.60
N GLU A 137 -11.69 16.98 17.60
CA GLU A 137 -11.36 15.84 18.45
C GLU A 137 -11.55 16.29 19.90
N THR A 138 -12.81 16.37 20.34
CA THR A 138 -13.18 16.86 21.65
C THR A 138 -12.93 15.72 22.62
N SER A 139 -11.68 15.70 23.08
CA SER A 139 -11.32 15.36 24.45
C SER A 139 -12.21 14.30 25.10
N GLY A 140 -12.06 13.04 24.68
CA GLY A 140 -12.19 11.86 25.54
C GLY A 140 -13.45 11.66 26.39
N ALA A 141 -14.54 12.40 26.21
CA ALA A 141 -15.79 12.22 26.97
C ALA A 141 -16.86 11.53 26.09
N ILE A 142 -17.08 12.05 24.88
CA ILE A 142 -18.15 11.58 24.00
C ILE A 142 -17.83 10.20 23.40
N ASP A 143 -16.56 9.96 23.01
CA ASP A 143 -16.12 8.63 22.55
C ASP A 143 -16.08 7.59 23.69
N ARG A 144 -15.79 8.00 24.93
CA ARG A 144 -15.77 7.08 26.07
C ARG A 144 -17.17 6.59 26.45
N ASP A 145 -18.18 7.44 26.35
CA ASP A 145 -19.55 7.07 26.68
C ASP A 145 -20.17 6.16 25.62
N PHE A 146 -19.84 6.37 24.33
CA PHE A 146 -20.30 5.50 23.24
C PHE A 146 -19.59 4.13 23.25
N ASP A 147 -18.27 4.09 23.46
CA ASP A 147 -17.52 2.84 23.62
C ASP A 147 -17.89 2.09 24.90
N ARG A 148 -18.27 2.80 25.97
CA ARG A 148 -18.72 2.19 27.23
C ARG A 148 -20.08 1.53 27.08
N ALA A 149 -21.04 2.18 26.42
CA ALA A 149 -22.36 1.60 26.17
C ALA A 149 -22.27 0.31 25.36
N GLN A 150 -21.47 0.27 24.29
CA GLN A 150 -21.28 -0.95 23.50
C GLN A 150 -20.56 -2.05 24.29
N ARG A 151 -19.57 -1.69 25.12
CA ARG A 151 -18.89 -2.68 25.99
C ARG A 151 -19.79 -3.22 27.09
N GLU A 152 -20.68 -2.39 27.64
CA GLU A 152 -21.67 -2.80 28.64
C GLU A 152 -22.73 -3.71 28.02
N GLU A 153 -23.20 -3.45 26.79
CA GLU A 153 -24.10 -4.36 26.06
C GLU A 153 -23.47 -5.73 25.77
N VAL A 154 -22.22 -5.75 25.31
CA VAL A 154 -21.48 -7.01 25.06
C VAL A 154 -21.20 -7.76 26.36
N LYS A 155 -20.95 -7.04 27.46
CA LYS A 155 -20.74 -7.65 28.78
C LYS A 155 -22.04 -8.23 29.34
N GLN A 156 -23.16 -7.53 29.19
CA GLN A 156 -24.47 -7.99 29.63
C GLN A 156 -24.92 -9.23 28.86
N SER A 157 -24.75 -9.27 27.54
CA SER A 157 -25.10 -10.46 26.75
C SER A 157 -24.24 -11.68 27.13
N ALA A 158 -22.94 -11.49 27.37
CA ALA A 158 -22.06 -12.57 27.85
C ALA A 158 -22.40 -13.05 29.28
N GLU A 159 -22.82 -12.15 30.16
CA GLU A 159 -23.28 -12.50 31.52
C GLU A 159 -24.64 -13.23 31.49
N GLU A 160 -25.56 -12.82 30.61
CA GLU A 160 -26.82 -13.53 30.37
C GLU A 160 -26.61 -14.93 29.82
N GLU A 161 -25.68 -15.12 28.88
CA GLU A 161 -25.33 -16.44 28.36
C GLU A 161 -24.74 -17.35 29.44
N ARG A 162 -23.85 -16.83 30.29
CA ARG A 162 -23.32 -17.59 31.44
C ARG A 162 -24.41 -17.97 32.43
N ARG A 163 -25.35 -17.06 32.71
CA ARG A 163 -26.50 -17.34 33.57
C ARG A 163 -27.38 -18.44 32.99
N ARG A 164 -27.70 -18.39 31.70
CA ARG A 164 -28.47 -19.44 31.01
C ARG A 164 -27.76 -20.80 31.04
N GLN A 165 -26.44 -20.83 30.90
CA GLN A 165 -25.66 -22.07 31.02
C GLN A 165 -25.73 -22.67 32.42
N LEU A 166 -25.62 -21.84 33.47
CA LEU A 166 -25.75 -22.29 34.86
C LEU A 166 -27.18 -22.76 35.17
N GLU A 167 -28.19 -22.04 34.70
CA GLU A 167 -29.60 -22.44 34.82
C GLU A 167 -29.87 -23.78 34.12
N HIS A 168 -29.28 -24.01 32.95
CA HIS A 168 -29.37 -25.30 32.26
C HIS A 168 -28.69 -26.44 33.04
N GLN A 169 -27.48 -26.21 33.57
CA GLN A 169 -26.78 -27.20 34.40
C GLN A 169 -27.56 -27.54 35.68
N LEU A 170 -28.19 -26.54 36.31
CA LEU A 170 -29.06 -26.76 37.48
C LEU A 170 -30.31 -27.55 37.10
N ALA A 171 -30.96 -27.23 35.98
CA ALA A 171 -32.13 -27.96 35.49
C ALA A 171 -31.80 -29.42 35.17
N GLU A 172 -30.65 -29.69 34.57
CA GLU A 172 -30.18 -31.07 34.32
C GLU A 172 -29.88 -31.82 35.62
N ARG A 173 -29.23 -31.18 36.60
CA ARG A 173 -28.99 -31.80 37.91
C ARG A 173 -30.29 -32.13 38.64
N LEU A 174 -31.28 -31.23 38.61
CA LEU A 174 -32.60 -31.48 39.21
C LEU A 174 -33.36 -32.60 38.50
N LYS A 175 -33.26 -32.70 37.16
CA LYS A 175 -33.84 -33.82 36.41
C LYS A 175 -33.21 -35.15 36.81
N LYS A 176 -31.88 -35.21 36.96
CA LYS A 176 -31.17 -36.42 37.38
C LYS A 176 -31.55 -36.86 38.79
N VAL A 177 -31.57 -35.92 39.75
CA VAL A 177 -31.99 -36.22 41.13
C VAL A 177 -33.43 -36.74 41.19
N ARG A 178 -34.34 -36.18 40.37
CA ARG A 178 -35.72 -36.66 40.29
C ARG A 178 -35.84 -38.08 39.73
N GLN A 179 -35.01 -38.44 38.76
CA GLN A 179 -34.95 -39.79 38.19
C GLN A 179 -34.28 -40.82 39.12
N GLU A 180 -33.42 -40.38 40.03
CA GLU A 180 -32.79 -41.24 41.05
C GLU A 180 -33.68 -41.45 42.30
N SER A 181 -34.72 -40.62 42.46
CA SER A 181 -35.69 -40.69 43.57
C SER A 181 -36.98 -41.46 43.25
N GLU A 182 -37.10 -42.01 42.05
CA GLU A 182 -38.14 -42.98 41.63
C GLU A 182 -37.55 -44.40 41.62
#